data_AF-W0USS8-F1
#
_entry.id   AF-W0USS8-F1
#
_cell.length_a   1.000
_cell.length_b   1.000
_cell.length_c   1.000
_cell.angle_alpha   90.00
_cell.angle_beta   90.00
_cell.angle_gamma   90.00
#
_symmetry.space_group_name_H-M   'P 1'
#
loop_
_entity.id
_entity.type
_entity.pdbx_description
1 polymer ?
#
loop_
_entity_poly.entity_id
_entity_poly.type
_entity_poly.pdbx_seq_one_letter_code
_entity_poly.pdbx_strand_id
1 'polypeptide(L)'
;MQDVQDEVFKLDEGLDLVVSHDPKTMQCVATLLLAVNRMKKPLTRCRKLSDDELCSVIMDSLIEETIVKTTEDFSLGAKKKTFLRVNSGNICTLHDTDQKAIVHGSGEIKLQAITLKGGNCERTVNFKLARYMSTCDTQCQCVLLSITNNNLHLSCVMKDGKAVLNLE
;
A
#
# COMPACT_ATOMS: atom_id res chain seq x y z
N MET A 1 12.27 26.37 -32.48
CA MET A 1 12.34 25.87 -31.11
C MET A 1 13.79 25.97 -30.69
N GLN A 2 14.07 26.78 -29.69
CA GLN A 2 15.42 27.01 -29.19
C GLN A 2 15.61 26.02 -28.04
N ASP A 3 16.56 25.09 -28.18
CA ASP A 3 16.91 24.17 -27.10
C ASP A 3 17.33 25.00 -25.90
N VAL A 4 16.53 24.96 -24.83
CA VAL A 4 16.87 25.58 -23.56
C VAL A 4 17.95 24.70 -22.95
N GLN A 5 19.20 25.19 -22.98
CA GLN A 5 20.32 24.42 -22.49
C GLN A 5 20.33 24.39 -20.96
N ASP A 6 20.66 23.24 -20.39
CA ASP A 6 20.85 23.09 -18.96
C ASP A 6 22.05 23.91 -18.50
N GLU A 7 21.89 24.72 -17.46
CA GLU A 7 22.99 25.52 -16.91
C GLU A 7 23.81 24.67 -15.95
N VAL A 8 25.12 24.58 -16.17
CA VAL A 8 26.03 23.79 -15.34
C VAL A 8 26.93 24.71 -14.51
N PHE A 9 26.81 24.63 -13.19
CA PHE A 9 27.62 25.35 -12.23
C PHE A 9 28.65 24.40 -11.62
N LYS A 10 29.93 24.69 -11.81
CA LYS A 10 31.00 23.94 -11.16
C LYS A 10 31.09 24.34 -9.69
N LEU A 11 30.97 23.38 -8.78
CA LEU A 11 31.04 23.63 -7.35
C LEU A 11 32.45 23.39 -6.81
N ASP A 12 32.97 22.17 -6.97
CA ASP A 12 34.31 21.76 -6.49
C ASP A 12 34.89 20.69 -7.44
N GLU A 13 36.14 20.27 -7.27
CA GLU A 13 36.76 19.24 -8.14
C GLU A 13 35.92 17.94 -8.17
N GLY A 14 35.25 17.71 -9.30
CA GLY A 14 34.42 16.51 -9.54
C GLY A 14 32.92 16.67 -9.28
N LEU A 15 32.43 17.84 -8.86
CA LEU A 15 31.01 18.09 -8.63
C LEU A 15 30.48 19.27 -9.48
N ASP A 16 29.57 18.94 -10.39
CA ASP A 16 28.86 19.89 -11.25
C ASP A 16 27.37 19.92 -10.86
N LEU A 17 26.87 21.11 -10.52
CA LEU A 17 25.45 21.38 -10.29
C LEU A 17 24.78 21.70 -11.63
N VAL A 18 23.86 20.85 -12.06
CA VAL A 18 23.09 21.05 -13.30
C VAL A 18 21.70 21.57 -12.98
N VAL A 19 21.36 22.75 -13.47
CA VAL A 19 20.04 23.35 -13.38
C VAL A 19 19.28 23.04 -14.66
N SER A 20 18.44 22.00 -14.58
CA SER A 20 17.54 21.59 -15.66
C SER A 20 16.32 22.51 -15.72
N HIS A 21 16.06 23.08 -16.89
CA HIS A 21 14.90 23.96 -17.13
C HIS A 21 13.65 23.18 -17.59
N ASP A 22 13.72 21.85 -17.65
CA ASP A 22 12.58 20.97 -17.93
C ASP A 22 11.60 20.97 -16.74
N PRO A 23 10.32 21.37 -16.94
CA PRO A 23 9.33 21.41 -15.88
C PRO A 23 9.04 19.99 -15.38
N LYS A 24 9.58 19.66 -14.20
CA LYS A 24 9.34 18.37 -13.55
C LYS A 24 7.90 18.28 -13.07
N THR A 25 7.29 17.11 -13.23
CA THR A 25 5.95 16.84 -12.71
C THR A 25 5.96 16.82 -11.18
N MET A 26 4.84 17.17 -10.56
CA MET A 26 4.66 17.07 -9.10
C MET A 26 4.95 15.66 -8.57
N GLN A 27 4.65 14.62 -9.36
CA GLN A 27 4.97 13.24 -9.03
C GLN A 27 6.48 13.00 -8.92
N CYS A 28 7.26 13.58 -9.84
CA CYS A 28 8.72 13.48 -9.83
C CYS A 28 9.30 14.16 -8.58
N VAL A 29 8.80 15.35 -8.24
CA VAL A 29 9.22 16.10 -7.04
C VAL A 29 8.86 15.34 -5.76
N ALA A 30 7.65 14.80 -5.65
CA ALA A 30 7.22 14.03 -4.48
C ALA A 30 8.06 12.75 -4.31
N THR A 31 8.36 12.05 -5.40
CA THR A 31 9.20 10.84 -5.39
C THR A 31 10.60 11.17 -4.90
N LEU A 32 11.20 12.26 -5.39
CA LEU A 32 12.52 12.72 -4.96
C LEU A 32 12.54 13.11 -3.47
N LEU A 33 11.53 13.84 -3.01
CA LEU A 33 11.44 14.28 -1.62
C LEU A 33 11.28 13.09 -0.65
N LEU A 34 10.52 12.07 -1.05
CA LEU A 34 10.41 10.81 -0.31
C LEU A 34 11.73 10.06 -0.25
N ALA A 35 12.44 9.93 -1.39
CA ALA A 35 13.74 9.27 -1.45
C ALA A 35 14.77 9.97 -0.53
N VAL A 36 14.89 11.30 -0.61
CA VAL A 36 15.80 12.08 0.25
C VAL A 36 15.43 11.94 1.73
N ASN A 37 14.15 11.96 2.08
CA ASN A 37 13.71 11.76 3.46
C ASN A 37 14.01 10.35 3.99
N ARG A 38 13.99 9.31 3.14
CA ARG A 38 14.38 7.94 3.51
C ARG A 38 15.88 7.81 3.74
N MET A 39 16.69 8.55 2.98
CA MET A 39 18.15 8.59 3.10
C MET A 39 18.65 9.39 4.32
N LYS A 40 17.81 10.22 4.96
CA LYS A 40 18.18 10.99 6.18
C LYS A 40 18.44 10.13 7.42
N LYS A 41 18.21 8.82 7.38
CA LYS A 41 18.57 7.92 8.48
C LYS A 41 20.09 7.99 8.69
N PRO A 42 20.58 8.19 9.93
CA PRO A 42 22.01 8.36 10.18
C PRO A 42 22.77 7.11 9.74
N LEU A 43 23.71 7.30 8.81
CA LEU A 43 24.70 6.30 8.42
C LEU A 43 25.60 6.07 9.64
N THR A 44 25.29 5.07 10.45
CA THR A 44 25.97 4.78 11.73
C THR A 44 27.44 4.38 11.57
N ARG A 45 27.95 4.32 10.34
CA ARG A 45 29.32 3.88 10.04
C ARG A 45 29.96 4.70 8.93
N CYS A 46 30.15 6.00 9.16
CA CYS A 46 30.91 6.85 8.27
C CYS A 46 32.42 6.68 8.50
N ARG A 47 32.99 5.57 8.04
CA ARG A 47 34.44 5.41 7.88
C ARG A 47 34.70 4.85 6.49
N LYS A 48 35.38 5.64 5.65
CA LYS A 48 35.81 5.35 4.25
C LYS A 48 35.15 4.10 3.67
N LEU A 49 33.89 4.23 3.26
CA LEU A 49 33.22 3.20 2.48
C LEU A 49 33.81 3.23 1.08
N SER A 50 34.01 2.05 0.49
CA SER A 50 34.21 1.93 -0.95
C SER A 50 32.95 2.34 -1.71
N ASP A 51 33.09 2.67 -3.00
CA ASP A 51 31.94 3.09 -3.83
C ASP A 51 30.83 2.03 -3.86
N ASP A 52 31.21 0.74 -3.88
CA ASP A 52 30.26 -0.39 -3.85
C ASP A 52 29.49 -0.46 -2.53
N GLU A 53 30.16 -0.26 -1.39
CA GLU A 53 29.53 -0.24 -0.08
C GLU A 53 28.59 0.96 0.08
N LEU A 54 28.98 2.12 -0.48
CA LEU A 54 28.13 3.31 -0.49
C LEU A 54 26.88 3.08 -1.34
N CYS A 55 27.01 2.48 -2.52
CA CYS A 55 25.89 2.12 -3.38
C CYS A 55 24.93 1.15 -2.68
N SER A 56 25.45 0.11 -2.01
CA SER A 56 24.61 -0.83 -1.24
C SER A 56 23.81 -0.12 -0.16
N VAL A 57 24.46 0.75 0.61
CA VAL A 57 23.80 1.45 1.72
C VAL A 57 22.74 2.45 1.22
N ILE A 58 23.00 3.12 0.10
CA ILE A 58 21.99 3.96 -0.55
C ILE A 58 20.79 3.10 -0.98
N MET A 59 21.00 1.96 -1.64
CA MET A 59 19.92 1.08 -2.07
C MET A 59 19.11 0.54 -0.88
N ASP A 60 19.78 0.09 0.18
CA ASP A 60 19.14 -0.39 1.40
C ASP A 60 18.30 0.70 2.09
N SER A 61 18.71 1.97 1.99
CA SER A 61 17.96 3.09 2.55
C SER A 61 16.69 3.44 1.76
N LEU A 62 16.62 3.07 0.48
CA LEU A 62 15.50 3.36 -0.42
C LEU A 62 14.44 2.26 -0.43
N ILE A 63 14.82 1.02 -0.12
CA ILE A 63 13.94 -0.15 -0.07
C ILE A 63 13.10 -0.10 1.22
N GLU A 64 11.77 -0.22 1.07
CA GLU A 64 10.88 -0.47 2.21
C GLU A 64 10.82 -1.98 2.46
N GLU A 65 11.36 -2.42 3.60
CA GLU A 65 11.18 -3.79 4.07
C GLU A 65 9.70 -4.03 4.37
N THR A 66 9.03 -4.78 3.50
CA THR A 66 7.65 -5.21 3.73
C THR A 66 7.69 -6.39 4.70
N ILE A 67 7.62 -6.10 6.00
CA ILE A 67 7.58 -7.15 7.03
C ILE A 67 6.20 -7.83 6.98
N VAL A 68 6.11 -8.94 6.25
CA VAL A 68 4.95 -9.84 6.30
C VAL A 68 5.13 -10.74 7.52
N LYS A 69 4.50 -10.37 8.65
CA LYS A 69 4.43 -11.28 9.81
C LYS A 69 3.45 -12.40 9.50
N THR A 70 3.96 -13.59 9.25
CA THR A 70 3.19 -14.83 9.32
C THR A 70 2.78 -15.04 10.78
N THR A 71 1.50 -14.92 11.09
CA THR A 71 0.96 -15.39 12.37
C THR A 71 0.94 -16.91 12.35
N GLU A 72 1.96 -17.53 12.91
CA GLU A 72 1.95 -18.95 13.26
C GLU A 72 0.80 -19.24 14.22
N ASP A 73 0.20 -20.43 14.07
CA ASP A 73 -0.95 -20.89 14.83
C ASP A 73 -0.71 -20.75 16.34
N PHE A 74 -1.47 -19.84 16.96
CA PHE A 74 -1.54 -19.68 18.40
C PHE A 74 -2.26 -20.88 19.02
N SER A 75 -1.58 -22.02 19.08
CA SER A 75 -1.98 -23.14 19.92
C SER A 75 -1.11 -23.16 21.18
N LEU A 76 -1.81 -23.19 22.32
CA LEU A 76 -1.30 -23.23 23.71
C LEU A 76 -0.76 -21.91 24.29
N GLY A 77 -1.66 -21.07 24.82
CA GLY A 77 -1.33 -20.01 25.79
C GLY A 77 -1.49 -18.56 25.32
N ALA A 78 -2.08 -18.31 24.14
CA ALA A 78 -2.23 -16.96 23.62
C ALA A 78 -3.22 -16.13 24.45
N LYS A 79 -2.75 -14.99 24.98
CA LYS A 79 -3.60 -13.95 25.58
C LYS A 79 -4.74 -13.65 24.59
N LYS A 80 -5.99 -13.78 25.06
CA LYS A 80 -7.21 -13.52 24.27
C LYS A 80 -7.05 -12.14 23.60
N LYS A 81 -6.84 -12.12 22.28
CA LYS A 81 -6.79 -10.87 21.52
C LYS A 81 -8.18 -10.27 21.53
N THR A 82 -8.35 -9.17 22.25
CA THR A 82 -9.61 -8.44 22.28
C THR A 82 -9.62 -7.42 21.15
N PHE A 83 -10.64 -7.52 20.29
CA PHE A 83 -10.91 -6.55 19.25
C PHE A 83 -12.03 -5.62 19.71
N LEU A 84 -11.76 -4.32 19.77
CA LEU A 84 -12.76 -3.31 20.09
C LEU A 84 -13.22 -2.63 18.81
N ARG A 85 -14.52 -2.68 18.53
CA ARG A 85 -15.10 -1.93 17.41
C ARG A 85 -15.06 -0.44 17.73
N VAL A 86 -14.39 0.34 16.89
CA VAL A 86 -14.19 1.78 17.12
C VAL A 86 -14.99 2.67 16.19
N ASN A 87 -15.28 2.19 14.98
CA ASN A 87 -16.08 2.93 14.02
C ASN A 87 -16.87 1.96 13.15
N SER A 88 -18.11 2.34 12.82
CA SER A 88 -19.01 1.58 11.99
C SER A 88 -19.74 2.53 11.05
N GLY A 89 -19.73 2.23 9.75
CA GLY A 89 -20.70 2.84 8.83
C GLY A 89 -20.14 3.70 7.71
N ASN A 90 -18.83 3.64 7.44
CA ASN A 90 -18.33 4.21 6.19
C ASN A 90 -18.72 3.27 5.04
N ILE A 91 -19.41 3.80 4.04
CA ILE A 91 -19.67 3.11 2.78
C ILE A 91 -18.50 3.42 1.84
N CYS A 92 -17.94 2.40 1.20
CA CYS A 92 -16.90 2.55 0.20
C CYS A 92 -17.08 1.58 -0.98
N THR A 93 -16.48 1.92 -2.11
CA THR A 93 -16.30 1.00 -3.24
C THR A 93 -14.83 0.55 -3.30
N LEU A 94 -14.58 -0.58 -3.97
CA LEU A 94 -13.25 -1.12 -4.18
C LEU A 94 -12.98 -1.23 -5.68
N HIS A 95 -11.76 -0.85 -6.07
CA HIS A 95 -11.23 -1.02 -7.42
C HIS A 95 -9.87 -1.71 -7.32
N ASP A 96 -9.58 -2.61 -8.26
CA ASP A 96 -8.22 -3.14 -8.38
C ASP A 96 -7.27 -2.12 -9.04
N THR A 97 -6.00 -2.50 -9.17
CA THR A 97 -4.98 -1.64 -9.79
C THR A 97 -5.25 -1.32 -11.26
N ASP A 98 -6.04 -2.17 -11.94
CA ASP A 98 -6.46 -2.01 -13.33
C ASP A 98 -7.81 -1.30 -13.46
N GLN A 99 -8.29 -0.68 -12.37
CA GLN A 99 -9.56 0.04 -12.28
C GLN A 99 -10.81 -0.83 -12.51
N LYS A 100 -10.72 -2.16 -12.35
CA LYS A 100 -11.89 -3.03 -12.37
C LYS A 100 -12.70 -2.81 -11.10
N ALA A 101 -14.00 -2.58 -11.27
CA ALA A 101 -14.94 -2.45 -10.18
C ALA A 101 -15.32 -3.84 -9.66
N ILE A 102 -15.55 -3.94 -8.35
CA ILE A 102 -16.09 -5.16 -7.74
C ILE A 102 -17.62 -5.17 -7.90
N VAL A 103 -18.15 -6.25 -8.48
CA VAL A 103 -19.59 -6.48 -8.66
C VAL A 103 -20.01 -7.78 -7.95
N HIS A 104 -21.28 -7.88 -7.57
CA HIS A 104 -21.86 -9.10 -7.03
C HIS A 104 -22.67 -9.80 -8.12
N GLY A 105 -22.32 -11.06 -8.43
CA GLY A 105 -22.98 -11.82 -9.49
C GLY A 105 -24.45 -12.08 -9.17
N SER A 106 -25.33 -11.97 -10.17
CA SER A 106 -26.74 -12.41 -10.01
C SER A 106 -26.77 -13.93 -9.94
N GLY A 107 -27.31 -14.49 -8.85
CA GLY A 107 -27.48 -15.94 -8.68
C GLY A 107 -26.30 -16.70 -8.04
N GLU A 108 -25.17 -16.05 -7.78
CA GLU A 108 -24.05 -16.64 -7.04
C GLU A 108 -23.68 -15.79 -5.83
N ILE A 109 -23.33 -16.42 -4.70
CA ILE A 109 -22.77 -15.73 -3.53
C ILE A 109 -21.26 -15.50 -3.78
N LYS A 110 -20.93 -14.72 -4.82
CA LYS A 110 -19.55 -14.42 -5.22
C LYS A 110 -19.38 -13.01 -5.74
N LEU A 111 -18.19 -12.47 -5.50
CA LEU A 111 -17.72 -11.21 -6.06
C LEU A 111 -16.91 -11.44 -7.33
N GLN A 112 -17.02 -10.50 -8.27
CA GLN A 112 -16.24 -10.50 -9.51
C GLN A 112 -15.61 -9.13 -9.71
N ALA A 113 -14.38 -9.08 -10.21
CA ALA A 113 -13.72 -7.84 -10.63
C ALA A 113 -13.88 -7.66 -12.13
N ILE A 114 -14.62 -6.63 -12.56
CA ILE A 114 -14.89 -6.36 -13.97
C ILE A 114 -14.69 -4.89 -14.34
N THR A 115 -14.24 -4.64 -15.57
CA THR A 115 -14.21 -3.27 -16.12
C THR A 115 -15.63 -2.89 -16.54
N LEU A 116 -16.23 -1.95 -15.82
CA LEU A 116 -17.56 -1.44 -16.14
C LEU A 116 -17.47 -0.38 -17.25
N LYS A 117 -18.35 -0.48 -18.24
CA LYS A 117 -18.55 0.57 -19.25
C LYS A 117 -19.56 1.60 -18.73
N GLY A 118 -19.51 2.81 -19.30
CA GLY A 118 -20.38 3.93 -18.93
C GLY A 118 -21.85 3.53 -18.81
N GLY A 119 -22.52 4.02 -17.77
CA GLY A 119 -23.93 3.71 -17.48
C GLY A 119 -24.18 2.39 -16.75
N ASN A 120 -23.13 1.69 -16.28
CA ASN A 120 -23.27 0.49 -15.44
C ASN A 120 -22.58 0.64 -14.06
N CYS A 121 -22.23 1.86 -13.65
CA CYS A 121 -21.49 2.10 -12.40
C CYS A 121 -22.30 1.72 -11.15
N GLU A 122 -23.62 1.73 -11.24
CA GLU A 122 -24.58 1.32 -10.20
C GLU A 122 -24.48 -0.18 -9.85
N ARG A 123 -23.84 -0.98 -10.71
CA ARG A 123 -23.57 -2.41 -10.44
C ARG A 123 -22.41 -2.62 -9.46
N THR A 124 -21.65 -1.58 -9.17
CA THR A 124 -20.52 -1.64 -8.23
C THR A 124 -21.04 -1.93 -6.82
N VAL A 125 -20.38 -2.87 -6.14
CA VAL A 125 -20.71 -3.21 -4.76
C VAL A 125 -20.31 -2.08 -3.82
N ASN A 126 -21.27 -1.65 -3.01
CA ASN A 126 -21.04 -0.77 -1.88
C ASN A 126 -20.72 -1.61 -0.63
N PHE A 127 -19.53 -1.44 -0.07
CA PHE A 127 -19.12 -2.11 1.16
C PHE A 127 -19.33 -1.21 2.37
N LYS A 128 -19.93 -1.75 3.43
CA LYS A 128 -19.83 -1.19 4.78
C LYS A 128 -18.51 -1.60 5.38
N LEU A 129 -17.69 -0.62 5.71
CA LEU A 129 -16.42 -0.79 6.39
C LEU A 129 -16.59 -0.50 7.89
N ALA A 130 -16.33 -1.52 8.70
CA ALA A 130 -16.24 -1.39 10.16
C ALA A 130 -14.79 -1.56 10.60
N ARG A 131 -14.34 -0.73 11.54
CA ARG A 131 -12.95 -0.71 12.04
C ARG A 131 -12.88 -1.28 13.44
N TYR A 132 -11.86 -2.10 13.66
CA TYR A 132 -11.54 -2.71 14.94
C TYR A 132 -10.12 -2.33 15.36
N MET A 133 -9.94 -1.97 16.63
CA MET A 133 -8.62 -1.84 17.23
C MET A 133 -8.29 -3.11 18.00
N SER A 134 -7.06 -3.58 17.89
CA SER A 134 -6.51 -4.59 18.77
C SER A 134 -5.60 -3.92 19.79
N THR A 135 -5.65 -4.36 21.04
CA THR A 135 -4.76 -3.85 22.10
C THR A 135 -3.30 -4.28 21.93
N CYS A 136 -3.01 -5.18 20.99
CA CYS A 136 -1.69 -5.78 20.80
C CYS A 136 -0.98 -5.35 19.51
N ASP A 137 -1.66 -4.67 18.59
CA ASP A 137 -1.08 -4.34 17.28
C ASP A 137 -1.59 -2.99 16.79
N THR A 138 -0.70 -2.00 16.75
CA THR A 138 -1.00 -0.62 16.35
C THR A 138 -0.55 -0.31 14.92
N GLN A 139 0.16 -1.23 14.27
CA GLN A 139 0.74 -0.99 12.94
C GLN A 139 -0.24 -1.26 11.80
N CYS A 140 -1.32 -2.00 12.04
CA CYS A 140 -2.31 -2.35 11.01
C CYS A 140 -3.74 -2.14 11.53
N GLN A 141 -4.60 -1.54 10.69
CA GLN A 141 -6.00 -1.34 11.00
C GLN A 141 -6.80 -2.59 10.65
N CYS A 142 -7.35 -3.28 11.66
CA CYS A 142 -8.27 -4.39 11.42
C CYS A 142 -9.63 -3.85 10.94
N VAL A 143 -10.17 -4.46 9.89
CA VAL A 143 -11.45 -4.06 9.29
C VAL A 143 -12.34 -5.26 9.01
N LEU A 144 -13.65 -5.03 9.05
CA LEU A 144 -14.68 -5.92 8.52
C LEU A 144 -15.32 -5.25 7.30
N LEU A 145 -15.35 -5.97 6.19
CA LEU A 145 -16.00 -5.56 4.95
C LEU A 145 -17.30 -6.35 4.78
N SER A 146 -18.41 -5.62 4.61
CA SER A 146 -19.74 -6.21 4.45
C SER A 146 -20.43 -5.63 3.24
N ILE A 147 -21.13 -6.42 2.45
CA ILE A 147 -21.94 -5.92 1.34
C ILE A 147 -23.13 -5.16 1.91
N THR A 148 -23.32 -3.93 1.44
CA THR A 148 -24.45 -3.09 1.85
C THR A 148 -25.77 -3.77 1.46
N ASN A 149 -26.74 -3.76 2.37
CA ASN A 149 -28.11 -4.27 2.19
C ASN A 149 -28.27 -5.80 2.06
N ASN A 150 -27.20 -6.58 2.13
CA ASN A 150 -27.29 -8.04 1.90
C ASN A 150 -26.85 -8.90 3.10
N ASN A 151 -26.46 -8.32 4.24
CA ASN A 151 -25.93 -9.04 5.42
C ASN A 151 -24.80 -10.05 5.10
N LEU A 152 -24.15 -9.91 3.95
CA LEU A 152 -23.01 -10.74 3.54
C LEU A 152 -21.71 -10.06 3.92
N HIS A 153 -20.79 -10.83 4.48
CA HIS A 153 -19.49 -10.40 4.98
C HIS A 153 -18.38 -11.12 4.22
N LEU A 154 -17.25 -10.46 4.01
CA LEU A 154 -16.05 -11.14 3.52
C LEU A 154 -15.46 -11.95 4.68
N SER A 155 -15.31 -13.26 4.47
CA SER A 155 -14.66 -14.18 5.41
C SER A 155 -13.56 -14.98 4.73
N CYS A 156 -12.63 -15.51 5.52
CA CYS A 156 -11.60 -16.43 5.03
C CYS A 156 -11.85 -17.78 5.70
N VAL A 157 -12.02 -18.83 4.89
CA VAL A 157 -12.28 -20.19 5.37
C VAL A 157 -11.23 -21.15 4.84
N MET A 158 -10.93 -22.20 5.60
CA MET A 158 -10.09 -23.29 5.11
C MET A 158 -10.96 -24.30 4.37
N LYS A 159 -10.67 -24.51 3.09
CA LYS A 159 -11.33 -25.52 2.25
C LYS A 159 -10.27 -26.37 1.58
N ASP A 160 -10.34 -27.68 1.78
CA ASP A 160 -9.39 -28.65 1.21
C ASP A 160 -7.91 -28.30 1.50
N GLY A 161 -7.63 -27.82 2.72
CA GLY A 161 -6.29 -27.41 3.15
C GLY A 161 -5.81 -26.06 2.60
N LYS A 162 -6.66 -25.32 1.88
CA LYS A 162 -6.33 -24.00 1.31
C LYS A 162 -7.19 -22.90 1.91
N ALA A 163 -6.59 -21.74 2.20
CA ALA A 163 -7.33 -20.55 2.58
C ALA A 163 -8.09 -20.00 1.35
N VAL A 164 -9.41 -19.83 1.50
CA VAL A 164 -10.31 -19.37 0.45
C VAL A 164 -11.09 -18.16 0.97
N LEU A 165 -11.14 -17.10 0.15
CA LEU A 165 -12.03 -15.97 0.39
C LEU A 165 -13.47 -16.39 0.11
N ASN A 166 -14.36 -16.12 1.05
CA ASN A 166 -15.77 -16.49 1.01
C ASN A 166 -16.66 -15.28 1.34
N LEU A 167 -17.94 -15.42 1.02
CA LEU A 167 -19.02 -14.55 1.48
C LEU A 167 -19.96 -15.36 2.40
N GLU A 168 -20.23 -14.83 3.60
CA GLU A 168 -21.12 -15.46 4.60
C GLU A 168 -22.02 -14.45 5.32
#